data_AF-A0A3Q2ZUS0-F1
#
_entry.id   AF-A0A3Q2ZUS0-F1
#
_cell.length_a   1.000
_cell.length_b   1.000
_cell.length_c   1.000
_cell.angle_alpha   90.00
_cell.angle_beta   90.00
_cell.angle_gamma   90.00
#
_symmetry.space_group_name_H-M   'P 1'
#
loop_
_entity.id
_entity.type
_entity.pdbx_description
1 polymer ?
#
loop_
_entity_poly.entity_id
_entity_poly.type
_entity_poly.pdbx_seq_one_letter_code
_entity_poly.pdbx_strand_id
1 'polypeptide(L)'
;MFSLRAFVAFLPWIFLLIVNWSHGSEIINGKEVRPHSLPFMALLKSDQSACGGILIHPQWVLTAAHCTDMKTVQLGVHSIKNMEQEKKYRQVLNVESRFEHPEYDCHSNENDLRLLKLEKPAKLNKWVKVLKVNDFVKDPKGGSVCLVAGWGITECQMGSDVLLSVNVTVIDRNKCNSPEYYGHNDSSIVISDNMICAGSDG
;
A
#
# COMPACT_ATOMS: atom_id res chain seq x y z
N MET A 1 -52.90 -27.35 44.35
CA MET A 1 -52.94 -27.59 42.90
C MET A 1 -52.50 -26.33 42.18
N PHE A 2 -51.53 -26.49 41.27
CA PHE A 2 -50.94 -25.49 40.35
C PHE A 2 -50.04 -24.39 40.94
N SER A 3 -48.79 -24.78 41.14
CA SER A 3 -47.60 -23.94 40.98
C SER A 3 -47.38 -23.70 39.49
N LEU A 4 -47.35 -22.45 39.05
CA LEU A 4 -46.75 -22.04 37.77
C LEU A 4 -45.68 -20.99 38.07
N ARG A 5 -44.44 -21.45 38.28
CA ARG A 5 -43.28 -20.56 38.26
C ARG A 5 -43.00 -20.23 36.80
N ALA A 6 -43.24 -18.98 36.42
CA ALA A 6 -42.83 -18.45 35.13
C ALA A 6 -41.30 -18.48 35.02
N PHE A 7 -40.79 -19.30 34.10
CA PHE A 7 -39.40 -19.27 33.67
C PHE A 7 -39.20 -18.01 32.81
N VAL A 8 -38.59 -16.97 33.37
CA VAL A 8 -38.04 -15.88 32.57
C VAL A 8 -36.64 -16.31 32.14
N ALA A 9 -36.54 -16.86 30.93
CA ALA A 9 -35.27 -17.14 30.29
C ALA A 9 -34.64 -15.80 29.86
N PHE A 10 -33.64 -15.34 30.60
CA PHE A 10 -32.75 -14.27 30.16
C PHE A 10 -31.88 -14.82 29.02
N LEU A 11 -32.22 -14.47 27.78
CA LEU A 11 -31.31 -14.64 26.65
C LEU A 11 -30.21 -13.56 26.78
N PRO A 12 -28.93 -13.93 26.94
CA PRO A 12 -27.88 -12.93 26.93
C PRO A 12 -27.76 -12.45 25.48
N TRP A 13 -28.13 -11.20 25.23
CA TRP A 13 -27.69 -10.49 24.03
C TRP A 13 -26.17 -10.35 24.10
N ILE A 14 -25.49 -11.34 23.55
CA ILE A 14 -24.10 -11.21 23.14
C ILE A 14 -24.12 -10.23 21.98
N PHE A 15 -23.98 -8.94 22.30
CA PHE A 15 -23.54 -7.95 21.33
C PHE A 15 -22.15 -8.39 20.90
N LEU A 16 -22.07 -9.13 19.79
CA LEU A 16 -20.84 -9.29 19.03
C LEU A 16 -20.45 -7.88 18.59
N LEU A 17 -19.64 -7.21 19.40
CA LEU A 17 -18.84 -6.09 18.95
C LEU A 17 -17.90 -6.66 17.89
N ILE A 18 -18.35 -6.63 16.64
CA ILE A 18 -17.48 -6.78 15.49
C ILE A 18 -16.64 -5.51 15.51
N VAL A 19 -15.51 -5.58 16.22
CA VAL A 19 -14.44 -4.59 16.09
C VAL A 19 -13.91 -4.79 14.67
N ASN A 20 -14.49 -4.09 13.71
CA ASN A 20 -13.90 -3.94 12.40
C ASN A 20 -12.65 -3.07 12.60
N TRP A 21 -11.52 -3.71 12.81
CA TRP A 21 -10.24 -3.04 12.69
C TRP A 21 -10.07 -2.60 11.24
N SER A 22 -9.97 -1.28 11.05
CA SER A 22 -9.53 -0.68 9.80
C SER A 22 -8.02 -0.96 9.64
N HIS A 23 -7.67 -2.04 8.95
CA HIS A 23 -6.29 -2.37 8.58
C HIS A 23 -5.96 -1.72 7.21
N GLY A 24 -5.39 -0.51 7.24
CA GLY A 24 -5.15 0.31 6.04
C GLY A 24 -3.95 -0.08 5.16
N SER A 25 -3.27 -1.20 5.42
CA SER A 25 -2.04 -1.56 4.68
C SER A 25 -1.87 -3.05 4.37
N GLU A 26 -2.90 -3.87 4.61
CA GLU A 26 -2.82 -5.32 4.40
C GLU A 26 -3.36 -5.71 3.02
N ILE A 27 -2.62 -6.56 2.30
CA ILE A 27 -3.14 -7.19 1.09
C ILE A 27 -3.95 -8.42 1.51
N ILE A 28 -5.19 -8.20 1.94
CA ILE A 28 -6.11 -9.28 2.34
C ILE A 28 -6.61 -9.98 1.07
N ASN A 29 -6.47 -11.31 1.00
CA ASN A 29 -6.82 -12.13 -0.17
C ASN A 29 -6.03 -11.79 -1.45
N GLY A 30 -4.77 -11.33 -1.30
CA GLY A 30 -3.88 -11.10 -2.42
C GLY A 30 -3.56 -12.37 -3.21
N LYS A 31 -3.37 -12.23 -4.52
CA LYS A 31 -2.90 -13.31 -5.40
C LYS A 31 -1.47 -13.04 -5.84
N GLU A 32 -0.68 -14.10 -5.95
CA GLU A 32 0.66 -14.00 -6.51
C GLU A 32 0.61 -13.42 -7.92
N VAL A 33 1.39 -12.37 -8.13
CA VAL A 33 1.56 -11.73 -9.42
C VAL A 33 2.34 -12.67 -10.32
N ARG A 34 1.99 -12.76 -11.60
CA ARG A 34 2.83 -13.50 -12.57
C ARG A 34 4.26 -12.93 -12.50
N PRO A 35 5.31 -13.75 -12.27
CA PRO A 35 6.66 -13.25 -12.06
C PRO A 35 7.10 -12.21 -13.11
N HIS A 36 7.57 -11.07 -12.62
CA HIS A 36 8.07 -9.93 -13.42
C HIS A 36 7.05 -9.28 -14.37
N SER A 37 5.74 -9.49 -14.16
CA SER A 37 4.69 -8.84 -14.97
C SER A 37 4.40 -7.38 -14.60
N LEU A 38 4.89 -6.92 -13.44
CA LEU A 38 4.86 -5.50 -13.02
C LEU A 38 6.30 -4.93 -13.00
N PRO A 39 6.89 -4.64 -14.17
CA PRO A 39 8.33 -4.38 -14.31
C PRO A 39 8.79 -3.01 -13.77
N PHE A 40 7.86 -2.21 -13.26
CA PHE A 40 8.13 -0.90 -12.66
C PHE A 40 8.21 -0.93 -11.13
N MET A 41 7.85 -2.06 -10.51
CA MET A 41 7.89 -2.22 -9.06
C MET A 41 9.32 -2.15 -8.54
N ALA A 42 9.51 -1.37 -7.47
CA ALA A 42 10.77 -1.22 -6.78
C ALA A 42 10.63 -1.67 -5.32
N LEU A 43 11.53 -2.56 -4.89
CA LEU A 43 11.70 -2.89 -3.48
C LEU A 43 12.81 -2.00 -2.91
N LEU A 44 12.45 -1.18 -1.93
CA LEU A 44 13.37 -0.23 -1.30
C LEU A 44 13.84 -0.83 0.02
N LYS A 45 15.13 -0.68 0.32
CA LYS A 45 15.74 -1.19 1.55
C LYS A 45 16.59 -0.13 2.24
N SER A 46 16.38 0.02 3.54
CA SER A 46 17.34 0.61 4.48
C SER A 46 17.93 -0.49 5.37
N ASP A 47 18.66 -0.13 6.42
CA ASP A 47 19.16 -1.10 7.41
C ASP A 47 18.03 -1.64 8.31
N GLN A 48 16.93 -0.88 8.45
CA GLN A 48 15.91 -1.11 9.48
C GLN A 48 14.51 -1.37 8.88
N SER A 49 14.28 -0.94 7.64
CA SER A 49 12.95 -0.95 7.03
C SER A 49 13.00 -1.29 5.54
N ALA A 50 11.84 -1.68 5.02
CA ALA A 50 11.62 -1.90 3.61
C ALA A 50 10.35 -1.15 3.18
N CYS A 51 10.39 -0.59 1.98
CA CYS A 51 9.26 0.12 1.39
C CYS A 51 9.03 -0.33 -0.06
N GLY A 52 7.87 0.01 -0.59
CA GLY A 52 7.59 -0.05 -2.02
C GLY A 52 7.98 1.26 -2.72
N GLY A 53 8.20 1.18 -4.03
CA GLY A 53 8.31 2.34 -4.90
C GLY A 53 8.04 1.97 -6.35
N ILE A 54 8.05 2.98 -7.21
CA ILE A 54 7.81 2.84 -8.65
C ILE A 54 8.94 3.52 -9.42
N LEU A 55 9.56 2.81 -10.36
CA LEU A 55 10.52 3.40 -11.28
C LEU A 55 9.76 4.27 -12.30
N ILE A 56 9.96 5.58 -12.27
CA ILE A 56 9.28 6.54 -13.16
C ILE A 56 10.21 7.10 -14.25
N HIS A 57 11.52 6.99 -14.05
CA HIS A 57 12.58 7.33 -14.99
C HIS A 57 13.76 6.38 -14.74
N PRO A 58 14.67 6.10 -15.71
CA PRO A 58 15.80 5.20 -15.46
C PRO A 58 16.61 5.53 -14.21
N GLN A 59 16.64 6.79 -13.77
CA GLN A 59 17.38 7.24 -12.58
C GLN A 59 16.49 7.80 -11.46
N TRP A 60 15.17 7.72 -11.57
CA TRP A 60 14.25 8.25 -10.56
C TRP A 60 13.18 7.23 -10.16
N VAL A 61 13.05 7.06 -8.85
CA VAL A 61 12.03 6.23 -8.22
C VAL A 61 11.12 7.12 -7.39
N LEU A 62 9.81 6.95 -7.55
CA LEU A 62 8.79 7.58 -6.72
C LEU A 62 8.43 6.64 -5.56
N THR A 63 8.32 7.19 -4.36
CA THR A 63 7.90 6.49 -3.14
C THR A 63 7.24 7.48 -2.17
N ALA A 64 6.91 7.03 -0.98
CA ALA A 64 6.37 7.86 0.09
C ALA A 64 7.48 8.61 0.86
N ALA A 65 7.18 9.79 1.39
CA ALA A 65 8.10 10.56 2.23
C ALA A 65 8.36 9.87 3.58
N HIS A 66 7.37 9.16 4.14
CA HIS A 66 7.57 8.37 5.36
C HIS A 66 8.59 7.23 5.18
N CYS A 67 8.92 6.83 3.95
CA CYS A 67 9.98 5.86 3.66
C CYS A 67 11.37 6.52 3.78
N THR A 68 11.80 6.74 5.02
CA THR A 68 13.07 7.40 5.36
C THR A 68 14.29 6.52 5.13
N ASP A 69 15.41 7.16 4.78
CA ASP A 69 16.74 6.53 4.72
C ASP A 69 16.88 5.31 3.80
N MET A 70 16.04 5.20 2.76
CA MET A 70 16.15 4.15 1.75
C MET A 70 17.52 4.19 1.07
N LYS A 71 18.35 3.16 1.26
CA LYS A 71 19.75 3.10 0.78
C LYS A 71 19.86 2.45 -0.59
N THR A 72 19.06 1.42 -0.83
CA THR A 72 19.10 0.67 -2.10
C THR A 72 17.71 0.51 -2.68
N VAL A 73 17.68 0.47 -4.01
CA VAL A 73 16.51 0.17 -4.84
C VAL A 73 16.79 -1.14 -5.54
N GLN A 74 15.88 -2.11 -5.39
CA GLN A 74 15.91 -3.38 -6.08
C GLN A 74 14.78 -3.43 -7.11
N LEU A 75 15.14 -3.58 -8.38
CA LEU A 75 14.22 -3.61 -9.53
C LEU A 75 14.18 -5.01 -10.13
N GLY A 76 13.06 -5.38 -10.76
CA GLY A 76 12.88 -6.69 -11.40
C GLY A 76 12.72 -7.85 -10.41
N VAL A 77 12.41 -7.55 -9.15
CA VAL A 77 12.20 -8.52 -8.05
C VAL A 77 10.81 -9.16 -8.19
N HIS A 78 10.72 -10.47 -7.94
CA HIS A 78 9.45 -11.16 -7.70
C HIS A 78 9.42 -11.78 -6.29
N SER A 79 10.37 -12.64 -5.96
CA SER A 79 10.63 -13.21 -4.64
C SER A 79 11.79 -12.50 -3.94
N ILE A 80 11.59 -12.00 -2.72
CA ILE A 80 12.61 -11.30 -1.94
C ILE A 80 13.76 -12.23 -1.58
N LYS A 81 13.46 -13.46 -1.14
CA LYS A 81 14.43 -14.43 -0.59
C LYS A 81 15.18 -15.23 -1.66
N ASN A 82 14.62 -15.41 -2.86
CA ASN A 82 15.21 -16.26 -3.90
C ASN A 82 16.28 -15.54 -4.75
N MET A 83 17.31 -15.01 -4.09
CA MET A 83 18.34 -14.16 -4.71
C MET A 83 19.05 -14.81 -5.91
N GLU A 84 19.41 -16.09 -5.81
CA GLU A 84 20.18 -16.78 -6.84
C GLU A 84 19.40 -16.96 -8.14
N GLN A 85 18.14 -17.39 -8.07
CA GLN A 85 17.33 -17.57 -9.28
C GLN A 85 16.92 -16.24 -9.90
N GLU A 86 16.82 -15.18 -9.10
CA GLU A 86 16.45 -13.85 -9.55
C GLU A 86 17.61 -13.00 -10.07
N LYS A 87 18.86 -13.42 -9.88
CA LYS A 87 20.06 -12.65 -10.20
C LYS A 87 20.10 -12.07 -11.61
N LYS A 88 19.54 -12.78 -12.59
CA LYS A 88 19.46 -12.32 -14.00
C LYS A 88 18.40 -11.25 -14.27
N TYR A 89 17.42 -11.10 -13.39
CA TYR A 89 16.30 -10.16 -13.51
C TYR A 89 16.51 -8.94 -12.61
N ARG A 90 17.09 -9.19 -11.42
CA ARG A 90 17.26 -8.22 -10.36
C ARG A 90 18.38 -7.23 -10.64
N GLN A 91 18.09 -5.95 -10.44
CA GLN A 91 19.11 -4.89 -10.37
C GLN A 91 19.09 -4.29 -8.99
N VAL A 92 20.25 -4.21 -8.33
CA VAL A 92 20.41 -3.53 -7.04
C VAL A 92 21.20 -2.25 -7.28
N LEU A 93 20.60 -1.12 -6.98
CA LEU A 93 21.12 0.22 -7.25
C LEU A 93 21.16 1.04 -5.96
N ASN A 94 22.24 1.76 -5.73
CA ASN A 94 22.35 2.68 -4.60
C ASN A 94 21.54 3.95 -4.85
N VAL A 95 21.01 4.52 -3.77
CA VAL A 95 20.37 5.83 -3.76
C VAL A 95 21.42 6.91 -3.51
N GLU A 96 21.57 7.82 -4.46
CA GLU A 96 22.46 9.00 -4.37
C GLU A 96 21.83 10.11 -3.53
N SER A 97 20.56 10.39 -3.74
CA SER A 97 19.86 11.52 -3.12
C SER A 97 18.38 11.24 -2.93
N ARG A 98 17.77 11.90 -1.95
CA ARG A 98 16.38 11.73 -1.51
C ARG A 98 15.74 13.11 -1.45
N PHE A 99 14.68 13.30 -2.22
CA PHE A 99 13.98 14.58 -2.35
C PHE A 99 12.56 14.39 -1.85
N GLU A 100 12.34 14.80 -0.62
CA GLU A 100 11.01 14.86 -0.02
C GLU A 100 10.19 15.98 -0.67
N HIS A 101 8.88 15.80 -0.74
CA HIS A 101 7.98 16.85 -1.16
C HIS A 101 8.13 18.07 -0.24
N PRO A 102 8.32 19.30 -0.75
CA PRO A 102 8.57 20.48 0.08
C PRO A 102 7.48 20.78 1.10
N GLU A 103 6.26 20.30 0.84
CA GLU A 103 5.08 20.47 1.68
C GLU A 103 4.65 19.18 2.40
N TYR A 104 5.55 18.18 2.52
CA TYR A 104 5.26 16.99 3.32
C TYR A 104 5.07 17.38 4.79
N ASP A 105 3.95 16.95 5.38
CA ASP A 105 3.70 17.07 6.81
C ASP A 105 3.61 15.68 7.46
N CYS A 106 4.54 15.37 8.34
CA CYS A 106 4.60 14.08 9.02
C CYS A 106 3.49 13.84 10.05
N HIS A 107 2.74 14.88 10.46
CA HIS A 107 1.63 14.72 11.39
C HIS A 107 0.36 14.30 10.66
N SER A 108 0.02 14.97 9.56
CA SER A 108 -1.15 14.66 8.74
C SER A 108 -0.90 13.62 7.65
N ASN A 109 0.36 13.36 7.30
CA ASN A 109 0.79 12.65 6.10
C ASN A 109 0.34 13.33 4.79
N GLU A 110 0.04 14.63 4.83
CA GLU A 110 -0.17 15.42 3.62
C GLU A 110 1.09 15.44 2.77
N ASN A 111 0.90 15.35 1.46
CA ASN A 111 1.99 15.33 0.46
C ASN A 111 3.08 14.28 0.76
N ASP A 112 2.69 13.08 1.21
CA ASP A 112 3.57 11.94 1.50
C ASP A 112 4.21 11.36 0.22
N LEU A 113 5.09 12.14 -0.40
CA LEU A 113 5.74 11.87 -1.68
C LEU A 113 7.24 12.15 -1.58
N ARG A 114 8.04 11.24 -2.13
CA ARG A 114 9.49 11.39 -2.21
C ARG A 114 10.03 10.82 -3.50
N LEU A 115 11.00 11.54 -4.07
CA LEU A 115 11.81 11.08 -5.19
C LEU A 115 13.16 10.58 -4.69
N LEU A 116 13.54 9.39 -5.14
CA LEU A 116 14.89 8.84 -4.94
C LEU A 116 15.64 8.94 -6.25
N LYS A 117 16.80 9.61 -6.23
CA LYS A 117 17.74 9.63 -7.34
C LYS A 117 18.73 8.48 -7.19
N LEU A 118 18.82 7.64 -8.21
CA LEU A 118 19.76 6.53 -8.24
C LEU A 118 21.17 7.01 -8.61
N GLU A 119 22.20 6.41 -8.04
CA GLU A 119 23.61 6.71 -8.35
C GLU A 119 23.93 6.44 -9.84
N LYS A 120 23.28 5.43 -10.42
CA LYS A 120 23.39 5.07 -11.84
C LYS A 120 22.00 4.78 -12.41
N PRO A 121 21.76 5.06 -13.70
CA PRO A 121 20.51 4.71 -14.34
C PRO A 121 20.32 3.18 -14.38
N ALA A 122 19.09 2.74 -14.11
CA ALA A 122 18.64 1.38 -14.29
C ALA A 122 18.71 0.96 -15.77
N LYS A 123 19.12 -0.28 -16.00
CA LYS A 123 19.15 -0.87 -17.34
C LYS A 123 17.76 -1.35 -17.71
N LEU A 124 17.04 -0.60 -18.53
CA LEU A 124 15.69 -0.99 -18.95
C LEU A 124 15.73 -2.25 -19.82
N ASN A 125 14.78 -3.16 -19.58
CA ASN A 125 14.65 -4.43 -20.29
C ASN A 125 13.22 -4.99 -20.11
N LYS A 126 13.01 -6.29 -20.34
CA LYS A 126 11.68 -6.89 -20.21
C LYS A 126 11.17 -7.02 -18.76
N TRP A 127 12.07 -6.99 -17.77
CA TRP A 127 11.77 -7.14 -16.33
C TRP A 127 11.86 -5.82 -15.56
N VAL A 128 12.51 -4.81 -16.12
CA VAL A 128 12.69 -3.48 -15.53
C VAL A 128 12.27 -2.42 -16.55
N LYS A 129 11.18 -1.71 -16.26
CA LYS A 129 10.62 -0.66 -17.12
C LYS A 129 10.17 0.52 -16.27
N VAL A 130 10.16 1.70 -16.87
CA VAL A 130 9.56 2.88 -16.26
C VAL A 130 8.04 2.83 -16.38
N LEU A 131 7.33 3.24 -15.34
CA LEU A 131 5.93 3.59 -15.43
C LEU A 131 5.85 5.05 -15.87
N LYS A 132 5.20 5.31 -17.01
CA LYS A 132 4.98 6.68 -17.48
C LYS A 132 3.92 7.33 -16.59
N VAL A 133 4.32 8.36 -15.86
CA VAL A 133 3.41 9.26 -15.15
C VAL A 133 3.02 10.38 -16.12
N ASN A 134 1.73 10.71 -16.18
CA ASN A 134 1.26 11.82 -17.01
C ASN A 134 1.38 13.13 -16.23
N ASP A 135 1.60 14.24 -16.93
CA ASP A 135 1.69 15.58 -16.34
C ASP A 135 0.39 15.97 -15.62
N PHE A 136 -0.74 15.40 -16.06
CA PHE A 136 -2.05 15.57 -15.44
C PHE A 136 -2.74 14.22 -15.29
N VAL A 137 -3.18 13.93 -14.07
CA VAL A 137 -3.99 12.76 -13.72
C VAL A 137 -5.24 13.27 -13.04
N LYS A 138 -6.41 12.75 -13.44
CA LYS A 138 -7.67 13.00 -12.74
C LYS A 138 -7.83 11.96 -11.66
N ASP A 139 -8.45 12.35 -10.54
CA ASP A 139 -8.86 11.40 -9.52
C ASP A 139 -9.69 10.26 -10.15
N PRO A 140 -9.42 9.01 -9.76
CA PRO A 140 -10.28 7.91 -10.12
C PRO A 140 -11.66 8.14 -9.50
N LYS A 141 -12.72 7.86 -10.26
CA LYS A 141 -14.10 8.01 -9.75
C LYS A 141 -14.37 6.97 -8.66
N GLY A 142 -15.25 7.29 -7.70
CA GLY A 142 -15.83 6.28 -6.81
C GLY A 142 -16.36 5.08 -7.59
N GLY A 143 -16.14 3.88 -7.05
CA GLY A 143 -16.45 2.61 -7.69
C GLY A 143 -15.42 2.11 -8.72
N SER A 144 -14.39 2.91 -9.05
CA SER A 144 -13.32 2.45 -9.96
C SER A 144 -12.51 1.34 -9.29
N VAL A 145 -12.13 0.32 -10.06
CA VAL A 145 -11.26 -0.76 -9.57
C VAL A 145 -9.80 -0.42 -9.87
N CYS A 146 -8.97 -0.42 -8.82
CA CYS A 146 -7.53 -0.20 -8.89
C CYS A 146 -6.78 -1.47 -8.44
N LEU A 147 -5.57 -1.65 -8.96
CA LEU A 147 -4.69 -2.74 -8.54
C LEU A 147 -3.69 -2.22 -7.50
N VAL A 148 -3.66 -2.85 -6.33
CA VAL A 148 -2.60 -2.67 -5.33
C VAL A 148 -1.66 -3.85 -5.42
N ALA A 149 -0.35 -3.61 -5.44
CA ALA A 149 0.66 -4.66 -5.49
C ALA A 149 1.83 -4.36 -4.57
N GLY A 150 2.41 -5.39 -3.97
CA GLY A 150 3.55 -5.25 -3.08
C GLY A 150 3.94 -6.54 -2.36
N TRP A 151 4.96 -6.41 -1.52
CA TRP A 151 5.45 -7.46 -0.61
C TRP A 151 5.06 -7.19 0.85
N GLY A 152 3.99 -6.39 1.02
CA GLY A 152 3.51 -5.91 2.31
C GLY A 152 2.98 -7.02 3.21
N ILE A 153 2.55 -6.60 4.40
CA ILE A 153 1.97 -7.49 5.41
C ILE A 153 0.69 -8.12 4.85
N THR A 154 0.56 -9.43 5.00
CA THR A 154 -0.65 -10.19 4.67
C THR A 154 -1.45 -10.53 5.92
N GLU A 155 -2.58 -11.23 5.76
CA GLU A 155 -3.40 -11.75 6.85
C GLU A 155 -2.64 -12.58 7.91
N CYS A 156 -1.45 -13.09 7.56
CA CYS A 156 -0.56 -13.81 8.47
C CYS A 156 0.33 -12.88 9.32
N GLN A 157 0.15 -11.56 9.28
CA GLN A 157 0.98 -10.54 9.93
C GLN A 157 2.47 -10.60 9.54
N MET A 158 2.78 -11.20 8.39
CA MET A 158 4.12 -11.31 7.85
C MET A 158 4.17 -10.69 6.45
N GLY A 159 5.31 -10.08 6.12
CA GLY A 159 5.57 -9.63 4.75
C GLY A 159 5.65 -10.81 3.78
N SER A 160 5.01 -10.68 2.62
CA SER A 160 5.07 -11.71 1.58
C SER A 160 6.47 -11.81 0.97
N ASP A 161 6.95 -13.04 0.76
CA ASP A 161 8.18 -13.26 0.00
C ASP A 161 8.01 -12.89 -1.47
N VAL A 162 6.88 -13.29 -2.06
CA VAL A 162 6.57 -13.06 -3.47
C VAL A 162 5.72 -11.81 -3.65
N LEU A 163 5.78 -11.20 -4.83
CA LEU A 163 4.97 -10.04 -5.16
C LEU A 163 3.49 -10.48 -5.25
N LEU A 164 2.66 -9.88 -4.41
CA LEU A 164 1.20 -10.10 -4.43
C LEU A 164 0.51 -8.90 -5.06
N SER A 165 -0.73 -9.13 -5.50
CA SER A 165 -1.64 -8.07 -5.90
C SER A 165 -3.08 -8.36 -5.51
N VAL A 166 -3.85 -7.30 -5.31
CA VAL A 166 -5.28 -7.36 -5.04
C VAL A 166 -5.97 -6.19 -5.73
N ASN A 167 -7.22 -6.43 -6.17
CA ASN A 167 -8.07 -5.36 -6.66
C ASN A 167 -8.75 -4.68 -5.47
N VAL A 168 -8.70 -3.36 -5.43
CA VAL A 168 -9.43 -2.52 -4.48
C VAL A 168 -10.38 -1.61 -5.24
N THR A 169 -11.47 -1.23 -4.59
CA THR A 169 -12.46 -0.31 -5.15
C THR A 169 -12.27 1.06 -4.53
N VAL A 170 -12.19 2.09 -5.37
CA VAL A 170 -12.12 3.48 -4.93
C VAL A 170 -13.42 3.86 -4.25
N ILE A 171 -13.32 4.47 -3.06
CA ILE A 171 -14.43 4.96 -2.27
C ILE A 171 -14.45 6.49 -2.42
N ASP A 172 -15.62 7.06 -2.70
CA ASP A 172 -15.77 8.50 -2.81
C ASP A 172 -15.30 9.21 -1.53
N ARG A 173 -14.53 10.30 -1.67
CA ARG A 173 -13.93 11.02 -0.54
C ARG A 173 -14.96 11.48 0.50
N ASN A 174 -16.14 11.91 0.05
CA ASN A 174 -17.27 12.26 0.95
C ASN A 174 -17.77 11.06 1.77
N LYS A 175 -17.82 9.88 1.16
CA LYS A 175 -18.19 8.62 1.84
C LYS A 175 -17.07 8.18 2.78
N CYS A 176 -15.81 8.32 2.36
CA CYS A 176 -14.66 7.96 3.19
C CYS A 176 -14.54 8.84 4.46
N ASN A 177 -14.89 10.12 4.35
CA ASN A 177 -14.95 11.06 5.47
C ASN A 177 -16.26 10.98 6.28
N SER A 178 -17.19 10.07 5.94
CA SER A 178 -18.44 9.93 6.69
C SER A 178 -18.20 9.19 8.02
N PRO A 179 -19.10 9.34 9.01
CA PRO A 179 -19.00 8.60 10.27
C PRO A 179 -18.97 7.08 10.11
N GLU A 180 -19.54 6.55 9.03
CA GLU A 180 -19.54 5.10 8.78
C GLU A 180 -18.16 4.55 8.38
N TYR A 181 -17.20 5.43 8.04
CA TYR A 181 -15.83 5.08 7.65
C TYR A 181 -14.81 5.73 8.60
N TYR A 182 -14.05 6.74 8.16
CA TYR A 182 -12.99 7.35 8.98
C TYR A 182 -13.48 8.51 9.85
N GLY A 183 -14.62 9.11 9.52
CA GLY A 183 -15.13 10.32 10.19
C GLY A 183 -15.62 10.11 11.63
N HIS A 184 -15.79 8.88 12.10
CA HIS A 184 -16.26 8.57 13.46
C HIS A 184 -15.14 8.42 14.49
N ASN A 185 -13.93 8.08 14.06
CA ASN A 185 -12.86 7.70 14.98
C ASN A 185 -11.98 8.88 15.42
N ASP A 186 -11.88 9.92 14.60
CA ASP A 186 -11.22 11.18 14.94
C ASP A 186 -11.60 12.27 13.91
N SER A 187 -12.31 13.33 14.32
CA SER A 187 -12.66 14.44 13.42
C SER A 187 -11.45 15.25 12.94
N SER A 188 -10.25 14.97 13.45
CA SER A 188 -8.99 15.55 12.96
C SER A 188 -8.40 14.83 11.75
N ILE A 189 -8.87 13.61 11.43
CA ILE A 189 -8.45 12.87 10.23
C ILE A 189 -9.44 13.16 9.10
N VAL A 190 -9.02 14.01 8.17
CA VAL A 190 -9.79 14.36 6.97
C VAL A 190 -9.02 13.87 5.75
N ILE A 191 -9.65 13.01 4.95
CA ILE A 191 -9.13 12.61 3.64
C ILE A 191 -9.29 13.81 2.70
N SER A 192 -8.18 14.48 2.41
CA SER A 192 -8.10 15.67 1.56
C SER A 192 -8.04 15.32 0.07
N ASP A 193 -8.01 16.34 -0.79
CA ASP A 193 -7.84 16.17 -2.23
C ASP A 193 -6.47 15.61 -2.65
N ASN A 194 -5.48 15.60 -1.75
CA ASN A 194 -4.18 14.97 -1.99
C ASN A 194 -4.16 13.47 -1.65
N MET A 195 -5.28 12.92 -1.15
CA MET A 195 -5.40 11.53 -0.71
C MET A 195 -6.54 10.80 -1.41
N ILE A 196 -6.40 9.50 -1.65
CA ILE A 196 -7.44 8.65 -2.25
C ILE A 196 -7.80 7.55 -1.25
N CYS A 197 -9.10 7.25 -1.17
CA CYS A 197 -9.63 6.17 -0.34
C CYS A 197 -10.01 4.96 -1.21
N ALA A 198 -9.58 3.77 -0.82
CA ALA A 198 -9.93 2.53 -1.52
C ALA A 198 -9.90 1.32 -0.57
N GLY A 199 -10.77 0.34 -0.82
CA GLY A 199 -10.88 -0.85 0.02
C GLY A 199 -11.66 -1.98 -0.65
N SER A 200 -11.89 -3.08 0.08
CA SER A 200 -12.68 -4.24 -0.40
C SER A 200 -14.16 -3.92 -0.59
N ASP A 201 -14.68 -3.00 0.22
CA ASP A 201 -16.11 -2.69 0.33
C ASP A 201 -16.38 -1.29 -0.22
N GLY A 202 -16.31 -1.19 -1.55
CA GLY A 202 -16.67 0.02 -2.31
C GLY A 202 -18.10 0.47 -2.06
#